data_AF-A0A833G2W5-F1
#
_entry.id   AF-A0A833G2W5-F1
#
_cell.length_a   1.000
_cell.length_b   1.000
_cell.length_c   1.000
_cell.angle_alpha   90.00
_cell.angle_beta   90.00
_cell.angle_gamma   90.00
#
_symmetry.space_group_name_H-M   'P 1'
#
loop_
_entity.id
_entity.type
_entity.pdbx_description
1 polymer ?
#
loop_
_entity_poly.entity_id
_entity_poly.type
_entity_poly.pdbx_seq_one_letter_code
_entity_poly.pdbx_strand_id
1 'polypeptide(L)'
;MTKRPEDAGSPTAAPDQPERRDFMKVASLAGAAAALGAVGKFSSAQAATPPVQLAEAMPAKWWPSRWGKDDEAGATNWITPEKVLDAAKWIKDGKVYKIGRTYETGMPMFGARVFALRIPGSPTGGPFGANKLVYHDEFLATEIGQAGTQFDGLGHIGIQLGKDGDKSQMHYYNGFTEQEIGDAYGLKKLGAEKLKPIFTRAHLIDVNGLRGAMWDAGQEIKVADVRAALAKQNMKEADIKQGDAVFFNSGWGSLWMKNNDRFNGGEPGIGLEVAKWVVDKGLCMVGSDTWGTECVPNPDKNLAFPVHGELITKNGIVNHENLNFEELVRDRKYQFVYIFCPSPIKGATGSHGCPIAVT
;
A
#
# COMPACT_ATOMS: atom_id res chain seq x y z
N MET A 1 76.13 23.74 31.12
CA MET A 1 77.22 24.09 30.17
C MET A 1 77.01 23.18 28.97
N THR A 2 76.79 23.60 27.72
CA THR A 2 77.19 24.80 26.98
C THR A 2 76.28 24.96 25.74
N LYS A 3 76.22 26.19 25.19
CA LYS A 3 75.32 26.71 24.15
C LYS A 3 75.76 26.41 22.69
N ARG A 4 74.76 26.21 21.79
CA ARG A 4 74.52 26.70 20.38
C ARG A 4 75.59 26.49 19.26
N PRO A 5 75.27 26.56 17.92
CA PRO A 5 74.27 27.43 17.25
C PRO A 5 73.40 26.83 16.10
N GLU A 6 72.60 27.75 15.53
CA GLU A 6 71.52 27.66 14.51
C GLU A 6 71.98 27.68 13.04
N ASP A 7 70.99 27.43 12.16
CA ASP A 7 70.83 27.77 10.71
C ASP A 7 71.50 26.88 9.64
N ALA A 8 70.95 26.62 8.44
CA ALA A 8 69.63 26.79 7.80
C ALA A 8 69.66 26.04 6.43
N GLY A 9 68.51 25.64 5.88
CA GLY A 9 68.38 25.25 4.45
C GLY A 9 67.19 24.34 4.09
N SER A 10 66.15 24.92 3.46
CA SER A 10 64.96 24.30 2.80
C SER A 10 65.32 23.32 1.64
N PRO A 11 64.41 22.59 0.93
CA PRO A 11 62.95 22.82 0.72
C PRO A 11 62.02 21.59 0.57
N THR A 12 60.71 21.84 0.48
CA THR A 12 59.72 21.38 -0.56
C THR A 12 58.31 21.14 0.00
N ALA A 13 57.33 21.60 -0.78
CA ALA A 13 55.91 21.72 -0.45
C ALA A 13 55.06 20.59 -1.07
N ALA A 14 53.94 20.25 -0.42
CA ALA A 14 52.75 19.55 -0.98
C ALA A 14 51.55 19.72 -0.01
N PRO A 15 50.30 19.46 -0.40
CA PRO A 15 49.37 20.49 -0.90
C PRO A 15 48.13 20.71 -0.01
N ASP A 16 47.49 21.85 -0.27
CA ASP A 16 46.31 22.40 0.40
C ASP A 16 45.01 21.63 0.05
N GLN A 17 44.11 21.48 1.03
CA GLN A 17 42.79 20.86 0.86
C GLN A 17 41.74 21.89 0.42
N PRO A 18 40.83 21.59 -0.53
CA PRO A 18 39.73 22.48 -0.82
C PRO A 18 38.52 22.24 0.08
N GLU A 19 38.13 23.29 0.80
CA GLU A 19 36.88 23.41 1.56
C GLU A 19 35.64 23.41 0.67
N ARG A 20 34.54 22.94 1.25
CA ARG A 20 33.17 22.98 0.73
C ARG A 20 32.68 24.42 0.55
N ARG A 21 32.55 24.88 -0.69
CA ARG A 21 31.46 25.73 -1.20
C ARG A 21 31.67 26.01 -2.69
N ASP A 22 30.58 26.32 -3.38
CA ASP A 22 30.46 26.71 -4.80
C ASP A 22 30.30 25.58 -5.82
N PHE A 23 29.03 25.25 -6.10
CA PHE A 23 28.63 24.59 -7.33
C PHE A 23 27.38 25.26 -7.90
N MET A 24 27.58 26.26 -8.76
CA MET A 24 26.53 26.84 -9.61
C MET A 24 27.12 27.38 -10.92
N LYS A 25 26.71 26.74 -12.04
CA LYS A 25 26.76 27.19 -13.45
C LYS A 25 28.17 27.21 -14.09
N VAL A 26 28.47 26.90 -15.35
CA VAL A 26 27.81 26.84 -16.68
C VAL A 26 28.70 25.94 -17.56
N ALA A 27 28.15 25.18 -18.53
CA ALA A 27 28.64 25.15 -19.94
C ALA A 27 27.97 24.05 -20.78
N SER A 28 27.07 24.49 -21.65
CA SER A 28 26.70 23.85 -22.90
C SER A 28 27.78 24.11 -23.97
N LEU A 29 28.23 23.08 -24.70
CA LEU A 29 28.18 22.99 -26.18
C LEU A 29 29.06 21.86 -26.77
N ALA A 30 28.39 21.06 -27.61
CA ALA A 30 28.80 20.52 -28.91
C ALA A 30 29.93 19.47 -29.03
N GLY A 31 29.52 18.29 -29.51
CA GLY A 31 30.37 17.30 -30.19
C GLY A 31 29.51 16.27 -30.91
N ALA A 32 29.03 16.61 -32.10
CA ALA A 32 28.26 15.72 -32.97
C ALA A 32 29.18 14.80 -33.80
N ALA A 33 28.84 13.52 -33.87
CA ALA A 33 29.21 12.64 -34.98
C ALA A 33 28.00 11.76 -35.32
N ALA A 34 27.50 11.93 -36.55
CA ALA A 34 26.33 11.27 -37.09
C ALA A 34 26.67 9.92 -37.72
N ALA A 35 25.78 8.93 -37.57
CA ALA A 35 25.59 7.85 -38.52
C ALA A 35 24.07 7.61 -38.67
N LEU A 36 23.61 7.71 -39.91
CA LEU A 36 22.21 7.62 -40.36
C LEU A 36 21.65 6.19 -40.31
N GLY A 37 20.34 6.07 -40.06
CA GLY A 37 19.56 4.87 -40.36
C GLY A 37 18.04 5.03 -40.13
N ALA A 38 17.32 5.41 -41.21
CA ALA A 38 15.88 5.20 -41.53
C ALA A 38 14.83 5.26 -40.39
N VAL A 39 14.08 6.35 -40.22
CA VAL A 39 12.77 6.69 -40.84
C VAL A 39 11.60 5.76 -40.46
N GLY A 40 10.71 6.30 -39.64
CA GLY A 40 9.36 5.80 -39.38
C GLY A 40 8.52 6.85 -38.64
N LYS A 41 8.23 7.99 -39.28
CA LYS A 41 7.30 9.00 -38.75
C LYS A 41 5.86 8.53 -39.03
N PHE A 42 5.12 8.17 -37.99
CA PHE A 42 3.66 8.21 -38.03
C PHE A 42 3.22 9.51 -37.36
N SER A 43 3.02 10.56 -38.17
CA SER A 43 2.21 11.72 -37.79
C SER A 43 0.80 11.49 -38.32
N SER A 44 -0.13 11.11 -37.45
CA SER A 44 -1.55 11.31 -37.68
C SER A 44 -1.95 12.60 -36.96
N ALA A 45 -2.21 13.65 -37.73
CA ALA A 45 -2.87 14.85 -37.24
C ALA A 45 -4.28 14.46 -36.79
N GLN A 46 -4.52 14.45 -35.48
CA GLN A 46 -5.85 14.23 -34.92
C GLN A 46 -6.51 15.60 -34.77
N ALA A 47 -7.60 15.81 -35.51
CA ALA A 47 -8.42 17.00 -35.39
C ALA A 47 -8.85 17.16 -33.92
N ALA A 48 -8.55 18.31 -33.33
CA ALA A 48 -8.92 18.63 -31.98
C ALA A 48 -10.45 18.73 -31.87
N THR A 49 -11.09 17.71 -31.32
CA THR A 49 -12.44 17.82 -30.77
C THR A 49 -12.39 18.75 -29.56
N PRO A 50 -13.28 19.74 -29.45
CA PRO A 50 -13.35 20.58 -28.26
C PRO A 50 -13.64 19.69 -27.04
N PRO A 51 -13.10 20.02 -25.85
CA PRO A 51 -13.36 19.23 -24.65
C PRO A 51 -14.86 19.23 -24.38
N VAL A 52 -15.46 18.04 -24.42
CA VAL A 52 -16.79 17.83 -23.89
C VAL A 52 -16.68 18.03 -22.39
N GLN A 53 -17.15 19.18 -21.92
CA GLN A 53 -17.28 19.48 -20.51
C GLN A 53 -18.38 18.54 -19.99
N LEU A 54 -18.00 17.34 -19.56
CA LEU A 54 -18.85 16.52 -18.73
C LEU A 54 -19.09 17.34 -17.46
N ALA A 55 -20.27 17.91 -17.35
CA ALA A 55 -20.81 18.28 -16.06
C ALA A 55 -21.05 16.97 -15.30
N GLU A 56 -19.96 16.39 -14.78
CA GLU A 56 -20.03 15.26 -13.88
C GLU A 56 -20.81 15.74 -12.66
N ALA A 57 -21.92 15.06 -12.38
CA ALA A 57 -22.62 15.28 -11.13
C ALA A 57 -21.60 15.08 -10.00
N MET A 58 -21.29 16.17 -9.29
CA MET A 58 -20.44 16.11 -8.11
C MET A 58 -20.87 14.93 -7.24
N PRO A 59 -19.95 14.05 -6.82
CA PRO A 59 -20.31 12.93 -5.97
C PRO A 59 -21.08 13.45 -4.75
N ALA A 60 -22.12 12.70 -4.34
CA ALA A 60 -22.86 13.04 -3.14
C ALA A 60 -21.89 13.25 -1.98
N LYS A 61 -22.06 14.36 -1.25
CA LYS A 61 -21.20 14.71 -0.12
C LYS A 61 -21.17 13.55 0.89
N TRP A 62 -20.00 12.97 1.14
CA TRP A 62 -19.83 11.80 2.01
C TRP A 62 -19.41 12.15 3.45
N TRP A 63 -19.24 13.44 3.75
CA TRP A 63 -18.80 13.94 5.05
C TRP A 63 -19.83 14.90 5.69
N PRO A 64 -19.86 15.01 7.04
CA PRO A 64 -19.05 14.26 8.00
C PRO A 64 -19.43 12.78 8.04
N SER A 65 -18.49 11.94 8.46
CA SER A 65 -18.69 10.52 8.62
C SER A 65 -19.68 10.23 9.75
N ARG A 66 -20.17 8.99 9.80
CA ARG A 66 -21.06 8.51 10.86
C ARG A 66 -20.45 8.53 12.27
N TRP A 67 -19.12 8.65 12.38
CA TRP A 67 -18.40 8.67 13.66
C TRP A 67 -18.12 10.09 14.15
N GLY A 68 -18.56 11.10 13.41
CA GLY A 68 -18.44 12.51 13.76
C GLY A 68 -17.38 13.23 12.92
N LYS A 69 -17.47 14.57 12.92
CA LYS A 69 -16.65 15.46 12.07
C LYS A 69 -15.13 15.40 12.34
N ASP A 70 -14.73 14.92 13.52
CA ASP A 70 -13.33 14.88 13.95
C ASP A 70 -12.76 13.44 13.89
N ASP A 71 -13.53 12.47 13.39
CA ASP A 71 -13.09 11.09 13.30
C ASP A 71 -11.97 10.91 12.28
N GLU A 72 -10.93 10.18 12.69
CA GLU A 72 -9.76 9.82 11.88
C GLU A 72 -9.53 8.30 11.87
N ALA A 73 -10.40 7.51 12.51
CA ALA A 73 -10.25 6.06 12.64
C ALA A 73 -11.14 5.27 11.67
N GLY A 74 -12.18 5.89 11.09
CA GLY A 74 -13.04 5.28 10.10
C GLY A 74 -13.67 3.98 10.58
N ALA A 75 -13.71 2.98 9.69
CA ALA A 75 -14.35 1.71 9.95
C ALA A 75 -13.61 0.85 10.99
N THR A 76 -12.37 1.21 11.39
CA THR A 76 -11.73 0.58 12.55
C THR A 76 -12.44 0.93 13.86
N ASN A 77 -13.32 1.95 13.87
CA ASN A 77 -14.22 2.20 15.00
C ASN A 77 -15.18 1.05 15.30
N TRP A 78 -15.42 0.13 14.36
CA TRP A 78 -16.20 -1.08 14.60
C TRP A 78 -15.52 -2.09 15.54
N ILE A 79 -14.22 -1.94 15.79
CA ILE A 79 -13.47 -2.81 16.68
C ILE A 79 -13.71 -2.39 18.13
N THR A 80 -14.86 -2.78 18.67
CA THR A 80 -15.25 -2.58 20.07
C THR A 80 -14.86 -3.79 20.94
N PRO A 81 -14.87 -3.68 22.28
CA PRO A 81 -14.65 -4.83 23.16
C PRO A 81 -15.59 -6.01 22.86
N GLU A 82 -16.87 -5.73 22.56
CA GLU A 82 -17.85 -6.76 22.19
C GLU A 82 -17.48 -7.43 20.88
N LYS A 83 -16.97 -6.67 19.90
CA LYS A 83 -16.50 -7.21 18.62
C LYS A 83 -15.28 -8.13 18.81
N VAL A 84 -14.34 -7.73 19.66
CA VAL A 84 -13.16 -8.54 20.00
C VAL A 84 -13.58 -9.85 20.66
N LEU A 85 -14.49 -9.81 21.63
CA LEU A 85 -15.01 -11.01 22.28
C LEU A 85 -15.82 -11.91 21.33
N ASP A 86 -16.57 -11.33 20.38
CA ASP A 86 -17.26 -12.10 19.35
C ASP A 86 -16.27 -12.79 18.40
N ALA A 87 -15.23 -12.07 17.97
CA ALA A 87 -14.17 -12.63 17.13
C ALA A 87 -13.39 -13.73 17.84
N ALA A 88 -13.06 -13.56 19.12
CA ALA A 88 -12.31 -14.57 19.89
C ALA A 88 -13.02 -15.94 19.92
N LYS A 89 -14.36 -15.96 19.84
CA LYS A 89 -15.13 -17.22 19.77
C LYS A 89 -14.88 -18.02 18.49
N TRP A 90 -14.29 -17.44 17.44
CA TRP A 90 -13.95 -18.13 16.20
C TRP A 90 -12.65 -18.92 16.28
N ILE A 91 -11.83 -18.70 17.31
CA ILE A 91 -10.62 -19.50 17.55
C ILE A 91 -11.06 -20.87 18.10
N LYS A 92 -10.89 -21.93 17.31
CA LYS A 92 -11.30 -23.30 17.63
C LYS A 92 -10.12 -24.23 17.80
N ASP A 93 -9.17 -24.20 16.85
CA ASP A 93 -8.02 -25.11 16.85
C ASP A 93 -6.70 -24.42 17.19
N GLY A 94 -6.69 -23.09 17.31
CA GLY A 94 -5.54 -22.29 17.71
C GLY A 94 -4.43 -22.26 16.66
N LYS A 95 -4.69 -22.71 15.42
CA LYS A 95 -3.71 -22.63 14.36
C LYS A 95 -3.53 -21.18 13.94
N VAL A 96 -2.27 -20.77 13.81
CA VAL A 96 -1.88 -19.43 13.39
C VAL A 96 -1.26 -19.49 12.00
N TYR A 97 -1.87 -18.78 11.07
CA TYR A 97 -1.43 -18.67 9.69
C TYR A 97 -0.80 -17.30 9.47
N LYS A 98 0.41 -17.29 8.93
CA LYS A 98 1.03 -16.07 8.43
C LYS A 98 0.40 -15.74 7.07
N ILE A 99 -0.31 -14.62 6.97
CA ILE A 99 -0.95 -14.19 5.71
C ILE A 99 -0.27 -12.96 5.09
N GLY A 100 0.82 -12.49 5.70
CA GLY A 100 1.75 -11.55 5.08
C GLY A 100 2.90 -12.25 4.35
N ARG A 101 3.42 -11.58 3.31
CA ARG A 101 4.56 -12.03 2.53
C ARG A 101 5.87 -11.53 3.14
N THR A 102 6.95 -12.23 2.82
CA THR A 102 8.30 -11.75 3.13
C THR A 102 8.58 -10.49 2.33
N TYR A 103 9.15 -9.49 2.98
CA TYR A 103 9.63 -8.27 2.34
C TYR A 103 11.07 -8.49 1.93
N GLU A 104 11.35 -8.38 0.63
CA GLU A 104 12.68 -8.60 0.09
C GLU A 104 12.93 -7.74 -1.15
N THR A 105 14.20 -7.44 -1.40
CA THR A 105 14.57 -6.76 -2.64
C THR A 105 14.16 -7.61 -3.85
N GLY A 106 13.48 -7.01 -4.80
CA GLY A 106 13.00 -7.68 -6.00
C GLY A 106 11.56 -8.17 -5.91
N MET A 107 10.87 -8.04 -4.76
CA MET A 107 9.43 -8.24 -4.70
C MET A 107 8.68 -7.30 -5.65
N PRO A 108 7.52 -7.70 -6.20
CA PRO A 108 6.76 -6.82 -7.07
C PRO A 108 6.32 -5.58 -6.30
N MET A 109 6.44 -4.42 -6.95
CA MET A 109 6.07 -3.12 -6.41
C MET A 109 5.41 -2.29 -7.50
N PHE A 110 4.46 -1.46 -7.09
CA PHE A 110 3.82 -0.52 -8.00
C PHE A 110 4.79 0.60 -8.41
N GLY A 111 4.93 0.82 -9.72
CA GLY A 111 5.76 1.88 -10.27
C GLY A 111 7.24 1.76 -9.88
N ALA A 112 7.82 2.85 -9.39
CA ALA A 112 9.23 2.95 -9.04
C ALA A 112 9.49 2.93 -7.52
N ARG A 113 8.54 2.39 -6.72
CA ARG A 113 8.71 2.17 -5.28
C ARG A 113 9.94 1.28 -5.01
N VAL A 114 10.51 1.39 -3.81
CA VAL A 114 11.80 0.77 -3.45
C VAL A 114 11.69 -0.01 -2.14
N PHE A 115 12.37 -1.15 -2.08
CA PHE A 115 12.65 -1.84 -0.82
C PHE A 115 14.15 -2.13 -0.72
N ALA A 116 14.86 -1.27 0.02
CA ALA A 116 16.31 -1.33 0.17
C ALA A 116 16.69 -1.47 1.64
N LEU A 117 17.02 -2.71 2.03
CA LEU A 117 17.63 -3.01 3.33
C LEU A 117 19.15 -2.93 3.22
N ARG A 118 19.79 -2.26 4.17
CA ARG A 118 21.25 -2.13 4.27
C ARG A 118 21.67 -2.39 5.70
N ILE A 119 22.58 -3.36 5.91
CA ILE A 119 23.32 -3.47 7.17
C ILE A 119 24.63 -2.67 6.98
N PRO A 120 24.85 -1.57 7.71
CA PRO A 120 25.96 -0.65 7.44
C PRO A 120 27.34 -1.24 7.82
N GLY A 121 27.39 -2.31 8.63
CA GLY A 121 28.61 -3.04 8.96
C GLY A 121 28.32 -4.50 9.32
N SER A 122 29.29 -5.39 9.19
CA SER A 122 29.12 -6.81 9.55
C SER A 122 30.27 -7.32 10.42
N PRO A 123 30.15 -7.26 11.77
CA PRO A 123 28.99 -6.78 12.55
C PRO A 123 28.79 -5.27 12.43
N THR A 124 27.58 -4.77 12.73
CA THR A 124 27.34 -3.33 12.76
C THR A 124 28.11 -2.68 13.90
N GLY A 125 28.27 -3.38 15.03
CA GLY A 125 29.06 -2.91 16.16
C GLY A 125 29.68 -4.02 17.00
N GLY A 126 30.69 -3.62 17.78
CA GLY A 126 31.41 -4.44 18.74
C GLY A 126 32.79 -4.88 18.27
N PRO A 127 33.48 -5.75 19.04
CA PRO A 127 33.04 -6.31 20.32
C PRO A 127 33.02 -5.28 21.46
N PHE A 128 32.01 -5.38 22.34
CA PHE A 128 31.86 -4.55 23.53
C PHE A 128 31.96 -5.37 24.83
N GLY A 129 32.61 -4.79 25.85
CA GLY A 129 32.73 -5.38 27.18
C GLY A 129 33.63 -6.62 27.25
N ALA A 130 33.87 -7.11 28.48
CA ALA A 130 34.64 -8.34 28.70
C ALA A 130 33.95 -9.59 28.12
N ASN A 131 32.62 -9.54 27.97
CA ASN A 131 31.80 -10.57 27.34
C ASN A 131 31.79 -10.52 25.81
N LYS A 132 32.50 -9.58 25.18
CA LYS A 132 32.71 -9.47 23.72
C LYS A 132 31.41 -9.45 22.90
N LEU A 133 30.40 -8.69 23.32
CA LEU A 133 29.12 -8.58 22.61
C LEU A 133 29.30 -7.89 21.24
N VAL A 134 28.70 -8.46 20.20
CA VAL A 134 28.59 -7.88 18.85
C VAL A 134 27.12 -7.86 18.42
N TYR A 135 26.74 -6.99 17.48
CA TYR A 135 25.37 -6.91 16.96
C TYR A 135 25.32 -6.47 15.49
N HIS A 136 24.16 -6.68 14.87
CA HIS A 136 23.77 -6.10 13.58
C HIS A 136 22.57 -5.18 13.79
N ASP A 137 22.58 -4.04 13.10
CA ASP A 137 21.42 -3.16 12.92
C ASP A 137 21.22 -2.94 11.41
N GLU A 138 19.98 -2.73 11.00
CA GLU A 138 19.61 -2.42 9.63
C GLU A 138 19.13 -0.97 9.46
N PHE A 139 19.42 -0.43 8.28
CA PHE A 139 18.75 0.74 7.71
C PHE A 139 17.81 0.28 6.60
N LEU A 140 16.57 0.76 6.62
CA LEU A 140 15.55 0.46 5.63
C LEU A 140 15.06 1.75 4.96
N ALA A 141 15.22 1.84 3.63
CA ALA A 141 14.58 2.86 2.82
C ALA A 141 13.48 2.23 1.96
N THR A 142 12.23 2.62 2.20
CA THR A 142 11.05 2.09 1.49
C THR A 142 9.82 2.97 1.69
N GLU A 143 8.84 2.85 0.80
CA GLU A 143 7.47 3.35 0.99
C GLU A 143 6.74 2.45 2.00
N ILE A 144 6.94 2.75 3.28
CA ILE A 144 6.56 1.90 4.42
C ILE A 144 5.14 1.37 4.42
N GLY A 145 4.16 2.02 3.79
CA GLY A 145 2.76 1.59 3.74
C GLY A 145 2.34 0.97 2.42
N GLN A 146 3.24 0.88 1.45
CA GLN A 146 2.95 0.66 0.03
C GLN A 146 3.96 -0.29 -0.64
N ALA A 147 4.67 -1.08 0.17
CA ALA A 147 5.63 -2.07 -0.25
C ALA A 147 5.23 -3.44 0.29
N GLY A 148 5.45 -4.52 -0.47
CA GLY A 148 5.19 -5.87 0.00
C GLY A 148 3.69 -6.14 0.24
N THR A 149 3.39 -6.95 1.26
CA THR A 149 2.04 -7.00 1.84
C THR A 149 1.72 -5.64 2.47
N GLN A 150 0.91 -4.83 1.80
CA GLN A 150 0.76 -3.41 2.13
C GLN A 150 -0.62 -3.13 2.71
N PHE A 151 -0.67 -2.19 3.66
CA PHE A 151 -1.90 -1.76 4.30
C PHE A 151 -2.14 -0.27 4.05
N ASP A 152 -3.30 0.05 3.47
CA ASP A 152 -3.67 1.42 3.14
C ASP A 152 -4.50 2.05 4.27
N GLY A 153 -3.98 3.13 4.83
CA GLY A 153 -4.69 3.96 5.78
C GLY A 153 -5.59 5.00 5.11
N LEU A 154 -6.35 5.73 5.91
CA LEU A 154 -7.39 6.64 5.43
C LEU A 154 -6.85 7.92 4.77
N GLY A 155 -5.58 8.24 5.01
CA GLY A 155 -4.86 9.32 4.33
C GLY A 155 -4.19 8.90 3.02
N HIS A 156 -4.28 7.63 2.60
CA HIS A 156 -3.61 7.14 1.40
C HIS A 156 -4.24 7.67 0.11
N ILE A 157 -5.58 7.62 0.01
CA ILE A 157 -6.35 7.95 -1.20
C ILE A 157 -7.31 9.11 -0.93
N GLY A 158 -7.28 10.10 -1.81
CA GLY A 158 -8.20 11.24 -1.83
C GLY A 158 -8.84 11.42 -3.20
N ILE A 159 -9.87 12.26 -3.26
CA ILE A 159 -10.60 12.59 -4.48
C ILE A 159 -10.54 14.11 -4.70
N GLN A 160 -10.16 14.53 -5.91
CA GLN A 160 -10.25 15.92 -6.34
C GLN A 160 -11.69 16.23 -6.80
N LEU A 161 -12.38 17.15 -6.13
CA LEU A 161 -13.74 17.59 -6.47
C LEU A 161 -13.79 18.96 -7.16
N GLY A 162 -12.63 19.61 -7.32
CA GLY A 162 -12.50 20.96 -7.83
C GLY A 162 -11.58 21.00 -9.03
N LYS A 163 -10.96 22.17 -9.24
CA LYS A 163 -9.93 22.32 -10.26
C LYS A 163 -8.72 21.46 -9.91
N ASP A 164 -8.11 20.88 -10.93
CA ASP A 164 -6.86 20.13 -10.77
C ASP A 164 -5.81 20.95 -10.03
N GLY A 165 -5.20 20.33 -9.01
CA GLY A 165 -4.17 20.97 -8.20
C GLY A 165 -4.71 21.85 -7.07
N ASP A 166 -6.03 22.09 -6.98
CA ASP A 166 -6.62 22.81 -5.85
C ASP A 166 -6.68 21.91 -4.61
N LYS A 167 -5.66 22.07 -3.76
CA LYS A 167 -5.53 21.36 -2.49
C LYS A 167 -6.71 21.56 -1.53
N SER A 168 -7.47 22.65 -1.66
CA SER A 168 -8.68 22.86 -0.84
C SER A 168 -9.86 22.00 -1.28
N GLN A 169 -9.76 21.40 -2.47
CA GLN A 169 -10.78 20.55 -3.09
C GLN A 169 -10.28 19.12 -3.31
N MET A 170 -9.11 18.77 -2.78
CA MET A 170 -8.62 17.39 -2.67
C MET A 170 -9.09 16.85 -1.32
N HIS A 171 -10.14 16.05 -1.32
CA HIS A 171 -10.77 15.55 -0.10
C HIS A 171 -10.40 14.10 0.18
N TYR A 172 -10.08 13.83 1.44
CA TYR A 172 -9.81 12.51 1.98
C TYR A 172 -10.99 12.05 2.83
N TYR A 173 -10.79 10.96 3.57
CA TYR A 173 -11.76 10.48 4.54
C TYR A 173 -12.27 11.60 5.47
N ASN A 174 -13.57 11.57 5.75
CA ASN A 174 -14.29 12.54 6.57
C ASN A 174 -14.26 14.00 6.03
N GLY A 175 -13.84 14.18 4.77
CA GLY A 175 -13.82 15.48 4.11
C GLY A 175 -12.62 16.36 4.44
N PHE A 176 -11.64 15.87 5.20
CA PHE A 176 -10.39 16.59 5.41
C PHE A 176 -9.70 16.87 4.08
N THR A 177 -9.22 18.09 3.92
CA THR A 177 -8.57 18.54 2.68
C THR A 177 -7.07 18.28 2.71
N GLU A 178 -6.44 18.21 1.53
CA GLU A 178 -4.98 18.18 1.40
C GLU A 178 -4.31 19.38 2.13
N GLN A 179 -4.95 20.55 2.18
CA GLN A 179 -4.43 21.69 2.95
C GLN A 179 -4.37 21.43 4.45
N GLU A 180 -5.32 20.65 4.99
CA GLU A 180 -5.39 20.31 6.40
C GLU A 180 -4.47 19.14 6.77
N ILE A 181 -4.33 18.14 5.89
CA ILE A 181 -3.63 16.90 6.21
C ILE A 181 -2.16 16.91 5.77
N GLY A 182 -1.80 17.62 4.71
CA GLY A 182 -0.49 17.53 4.08
C GLY A 182 0.66 18.12 4.91
N ASP A 183 1.78 17.40 4.97
CA ASP A 183 3.05 17.86 5.54
C ASP A 183 4.23 17.05 4.98
N ALA A 184 5.41 17.68 4.89
CA ALA A 184 6.61 17.03 4.37
C ALA A 184 7.17 15.95 5.31
N TYR A 185 6.80 15.97 6.60
CA TYR A 185 7.28 15.04 7.62
C TYR A 185 6.21 14.07 8.12
N GLY A 186 5.20 13.81 7.29
CA GLY A 186 4.09 12.89 7.58
C GLY A 186 2.77 13.61 7.83
N LEU A 187 1.65 12.97 7.50
CA LEU A 187 0.32 13.57 7.55
C LEU A 187 -0.02 14.13 8.95
N LYS A 188 -0.64 15.32 8.97
CA LYS A 188 -1.15 15.96 10.20
C LYS A 188 -2.40 15.29 10.76
N LYS A 189 -3.18 14.67 9.87
CA LYS A 189 -4.42 13.95 10.15
C LYS A 189 -4.46 12.68 9.31
N LEU A 190 -5.28 11.72 9.72
CA LEU A 190 -5.48 10.44 9.01
C LEU A 190 -4.21 9.58 8.89
N GLY A 191 -3.20 9.86 9.71
CA GLY A 191 -2.05 8.97 9.85
C GLY A 191 -2.49 7.59 10.35
N ALA A 192 -1.82 6.54 9.88
CA ALA A 192 -2.17 5.15 10.21
C ALA A 192 -2.11 4.88 11.74
N GLU A 193 -1.35 5.67 12.50
CA GLU A 193 -1.32 5.59 13.97
C GLU A 193 -2.64 6.00 14.65
N LYS A 194 -3.58 6.62 13.90
CA LYS A 194 -4.92 6.99 14.39
C LYS A 194 -5.93 5.84 14.30
N LEU A 195 -5.60 4.80 13.55
CA LEU A 195 -6.44 3.62 13.39
C LEU A 195 -6.39 2.75 14.65
N LYS A 196 -7.49 2.06 14.94
CA LYS A 196 -7.52 1.10 16.06
C LYS A 196 -6.84 -0.22 15.64
N PRO A 197 -6.20 -0.94 16.58
CA PRO A 197 -5.77 -2.31 16.34
C PRO A 197 -6.95 -3.15 15.86
N ILE A 198 -6.71 -4.01 14.86
CA ILE A 198 -7.77 -4.80 14.22
C ILE A 198 -7.66 -6.23 14.74
N PHE A 199 -8.65 -6.62 15.52
CA PHE A 199 -8.91 -7.99 15.93
C PHE A 199 -10.38 -8.27 15.63
N THR A 200 -10.65 -8.98 14.54
CA THR A 200 -12.02 -9.17 14.05
C THR A 200 -12.20 -10.49 13.32
N ARG A 201 -13.45 -10.87 13.08
CA ARG A 201 -13.79 -12.03 12.23
C ARG A 201 -13.51 -11.65 10.78
N ALA A 202 -13.01 -12.61 10.03
CA ALA A 202 -12.66 -12.44 8.63
C ALA A 202 -13.17 -13.59 7.78
N HIS A 203 -13.55 -13.26 6.55
CA HIS A 203 -14.09 -14.20 5.57
C HIS A 203 -13.22 -14.14 4.31
N LEU A 204 -12.58 -15.25 3.97
CA LEU A 204 -11.84 -15.39 2.72
C LEU A 204 -12.77 -15.95 1.64
N ILE A 205 -13.06 -15.15 0.63
CA ILE A 205 -13.83 -15.51 -0.55
C ILE A 205 -12.86 -16.04 -1.61
N ASP A 206 -12.89 -17.36 -1.82
CA ASP A 206 -11.96 -18.04 -2.73
C ASP A 206 -12.54 -18.16 -4.16
N VAL A 207 -12.44 -17.07 -4.92
CA VAL A 207 -12.93 -17.03 -6.31
C VAL A 207 -12.03 -17.82 -7.29
N ASN A 208 -10.74 -17.98 -6.96
CA ASN A 208 -9.84 -18.89 -7.65
C ASN A 208 -10.32 -20.34 -7.49
N GLY A 209 -10.58 -20.75 -6.25
CA GLY A 209 -11.12 -22.06 -5.92
C GLY A 209 -12.47 -22.31 -6.59
N LEU A 210 -13.35 -21.30 -6.68
CA LEU A 210 -14.60 -21.37 -7.45
C LEU A 210 -14.37 -21.75 -8.90
N ARG A 211 -13.51 -21.00 -9.61
CA ARG A 211 -13.21 -21.19 -11.03
C ARG A 211 -12.34 -22.41 -11.32
N GLY A 212 -11.53 -22.84 -10.35
CA GLY A 212 -10.50 -23.87 -10.51
C GLY A 212 -9.25 -23.40 -11.25
N ALA A 213 -9.11 -22.08 -11.48
CA ALA A 213 -7.98 -21.46 -12.15
C ALA A 213 -7.84 -20.00 -11.74
N MET A 214 -6.61 -19.49 -11.84
CA MET A 214 -6.29 -18.08 -11.60
C MET A 214 -7.08 -17.18 -12.53
N TRP A 215 -7.50 -16.03 -12.02
CA TRP A 215 -8.22 -15.02 -12.78
C TRP A 215 -7.28 -14.20 -13.69
N ASP A 216 -7.85 -13.55 -14.69
CA ASP A 216 -7.10 -12.77 -15.68
C ASP A 216 -7.04 -11.29 -15.29
N ALA A 217 -5.99 -10.58 -15.72
CA ALA A 217 -5.89 -9.13 -15.48
C ALA A 217 -7.09 -8.38 -16.08
N GLY A 218 -7.62 -7.40 -15.35
CA GLY A 218 -8.80 -6.62 -15.73
C GLY A 218 -10.12 -7.37 -15.57
N GLN A 219 -10.10 -8.59 -15.04
CA GLN A 219 -11.33 -9.32 -14.77
C GLN A 219 -11.96 -8.86 -13.44
N GLU A 220 -13.17 -8.33 -13.55
CA GLU A 220 -13.95 -7.84 -12.41
C GLU A 220 -14.66 -8.99 -11.68
N ILE A 221 -14.43 -9.11 -10.37
CA ILE A 221 -15.18 -9.96 -9.46
C ILE A 221 -16.51 -9.26 -9.11
N LYS A 222 -17.62 -9.93 -9.40
CA LYS A 222 -18.98 -9.40 -9.19
C LYS A 222 -19.62 -9.98 -7.94
N VAL A 223 -20.74 -9.41 -7.50
CA VAL A 223 -21.50 -9.94 -6.34
C VAL A 223 -22.02 -11.36 -6.61
N ALA A 224 -22.29 -11.70 -7.87
CA ALA A 224 -22.63 -13.07 -8.27
C ALA A 224 -21.49 -14.06 -7.98
N ASP A 225 -20.24 -13.67 -8.25
CA ASP A 225 -19.05 -14.50 -8.00
C ASP A 225 -18.80 -14.65 -6.50
N VAL A 226 -18.98 -13.57 -5.72
CA VAL A 226 -18.96 -13.59 -4.26
C VAL A 226 -19.91 -14.65 -3.72
N ARG A 227 -21.18 -14.60 -4.14
CA ARG A 227 -22.22 -15.54 -3.66
C ARG A 227 -21.95 -16.97 -4.10
N ALA A 228 -21.46 -17.18 -5.32
CA ALA A 228 -21.09 -18.49 -5.82
C ALA A 228 -19.90 -19.10 -5.05
N ALA A 229 -18.88 -18.29 -4.73
CA ALA A 229 -17.75 -18.72 -3.91
C ALA A 229 -18.20 -19.08 -2.49
N LEU A 230 -19.00 -18.22 -1.84
CA LEU A 230 -19.58 -18.51 -0.53
C LEU A 230 -20.36 -19.83 -0.51
N ALA A 231 -21.20 -20.07 -1.53
CA ALA A 231 -21.94 -21.32 -1.66
C ALA A 231 -21.01 -22.53 -1.79
N LYS A 232 -19.96 -22.46 -2.62
CA LYS A 232 -18.96 -23.52 -2.76
C LYS A 232 -18.19 -23.78 -1.46
N GLN A 233 -17.94 -22.73 -0.68
CA GLN A 233 -17.25 -22.78 0.60
C GLN A 233 -18.17 -23.19 1.76
N ASN A 234 -19.46 -23.43 1.51
CA ASN A 234 -20.50 -23.69 2.52
C ASN A 234 -20.64 -22.56 3.56
N MET A 235 -20.38 -21.32 3.15
CA MET A 235 -20.53 -20.13 3.98
C MET A 235 -21.84 -19.41 3.65
N LYS A 236 -22.48 -18.81 4.66
CA LYS A 236 -23.69 -18.01 4.47
C LYS A 236 -23.34 -16.53 4.45
N GLU A 237 -23.83 -15.81 3.44
CA GLU A 237 -23.63 -14.35 3.33
C GLU A 237 -24.18 -13.57 4.55
N ALA A 238 -25.17 -14.13 5.24
CA ALA A 238 -25.75 -13.55 6.47
C ALA A 238 -24.82 -13.62 7.69
N ASP A 239 -23.80 -14.49 7.68
CA ASP A 239 -22.84 -14.62 8.78
C ASP A 239 -21.74 -13.54 8.73
N ILE A 240 -21.61 -12.89 7.58
CA ILE A 240 -20.77 -11.70 7.38
C ILE A 240 -21.50 -10.50 7.98
N LYS A 241 -20.98 -9.99 9.09
CA LYS A 241 -21.62 -8.93 9.88
C LYS A 241 -20.74 -7.68 9.94
N GLN A 242 -21.37 -6.58 10.33
CA GLN A 242 -20.71 -5.30 10.57
C GLN A 242 -19.44 -5.44 11.41
N GLY A 243 -18.39 -4.75 10.97
CA GLY A 243 -17.05 -4.78 11.56
C GLY A 243 -16.21 -6.02 11.24
N ASP A 244 -16.73 -6.99 10.48
CA ASP A 244 -15.89 -8.07 9.92
C ASP A 244 -14.95 -7.53 8.83
N ALA A 245 -13.93 -8.30 8.50
CA ALA A 245 -13.11 -8.13 7.31
C ALA A 245 -13.51 -9.13 6.22
N VAL A 246 -13.30 -8.77 4.95
CA VAL A 246 -13.45 -9.69 3.82
C VAL A 246 -12.21 -9.68 2.92
N PHE A 247 -11.80 -10.86 2.49
CA PHE A 247 -10.60 -11.04 1.68
C PHE A 247 -10.92 -11.82 0.41
N PHE A 248 -10.22 -11.53 -0.69
CA PHE A 248 -10.44 -12.17 -1.98
C PHE A 248 -9.20 -12.94 -2.43
N ASN A 249 -9.34 -14.25 -2.65
CA ASN A 249 -8.30 -15.06 -3.28
C ASN A 249 -8.62 -15.25 -4.76
N SER A 250 -7.93 -14.51 -5.61
CA SER A 250 -8.03 -14.56 -7.08
C SER A 250 -7.04 -15.53 -7.72
N GLY A 251 -6.06 -15.99 -6.94
CA GLY A 251 -4.95 -16.84 -7.39
C GLY A 251 -3.77 -16.02 -7.96
N TRP A 252 -3.93 -14.71 -8.10
CA TRP A 252 -2.92 -13.79 -8.64
C TRP A 252 -1.63 -13.81 -7.81
N GLY A 253 -1.76 -14.02 -6.50
CA GLY A 253 -0.65 -14.14 -5.56
C GLY A 253 0.34 -15.26 -5.90
N SER A 254 -0.03 -16.22 -6.77
CA SER A 254 0.85 -17.28 -7.26
C SER A 254 1.98 -16.77 -8.17
N LEU A 255 1.84 -15.56 -8.73
CA LEU A 255 2.85 -14.91 -9.57
C LEU A 255 3.95 -14.21 -8.77
N TRP A 256 3.71 -13.94 -7.47
CA TRP A 256 4.65 -13.24 -6.60
C TRP A 256 6.05 -13.87 -6.62
N MET A 257 7.08 -13.08 -6.90
CA MET A 257 8.49 -13.51 -7.03
C MET A 257 8.77 -14.54 -8.15
N LYS A 258 7.75 -14.93 -8.93
CA LYS A 258 7.87 -15.87 -10.06
C LYS A 258 7.70 -15.18 -11.41
N ASN A 259 6.82 -14.19 -11.49
CA ASN A 259 6.57 -13.39 -12.68
C ASN A 259 6.04 -12.00 -12.27
N ASN A 260 6.94 -11.15 -11.78
CA ASN A 260 6.61 -9.83 -11.27
C ASN A 260 6.12 -8.89 -12.39
N ASP A 261 6.63 -9.03 -13.61
CA ASP A 261 6.18 -8.24 -14.76
C ASP A 261 4.69 -8.47 -15.02
N ARG A 262 4.24 -9.73 -14.99
CA ARG A 262 2.81 -10.05 -15.09
C ARG A 262 2.04 -9.57 -13.86
N PHE A 263 2.57 -9.80 -12.66
CA PHE A 263 1.90 -9.39 -11.42
C PHE A 263 1.62 -7.89 -11.41
N ASN A 264 2.57 -7.06 -11.85
CA ASN A 264 2.45 -5.60 -11.90
C ASN A 264 1.77 -5.06 -13.17
N GLY A 265 1.59 -5.88 -14.21
CA GLY A 265 1.01 -5.47 -15.50
C GLY A 265 -0.51 -5.24 -15.47
N GLY A 266 -1.16 -5.58 -14.36
CA GLY A 266 -2.60 -5.54 -14.13
C GLY A 266 -2.99 -6.55 -13.05
N GLU A 267 -4.28 -6.70 -12.79
CA GLU A 267 -4.80 -7.70 -11.86
C GLU A 267 -6.32 -7.92 -12.02
N PRO A 268 -6.83 -9.11 -11.67
CA PRO A 268 -8.23 -9.27 -11.34
C PRO A 268 -8.54 -8.57 -10.01
N GLY A 269 -9.81 -8.26 -9.76
CA GLY A 269 -10.19 -7.68 -8.48
C GLY A 269 -11.65 -7.28 -8.44
N ILE A 270 -12.10 -6.75 -7.30
CA ILE A 270 -13.49 -6.33 -7.14
C ILE A 270 -13.80 -5.06 -7.93
N GLY A 271 -15.07 -4.86 -8.28
CA GLY A 271 -15.57 -3.60 -8.81
C GLY A 271 -16.51 -2.86 -7.86
N LEU A 272 -17.09 -1.75 -8.33
CA LEU A 272 -17.96 -0.88 -7.51
C LEU A 272 -19.21 -1.58 -6.97
N GLU A 273 -19.71 -2.61 -7.66
CA GLU A 273 -20.86 -3.40 -7.16
C GLU A 273 -20.51 -4.10 -5.84
N VAL A 274 -19.36 -4.78 -5.80
CA VAL A 274 -18.88 -5.47 -4.59
C VAL A 274 -18.43 -4.46 -3.54
N ALA A 275 -17.83 -3.34 -3.94
CA ALA A 275 -17.49 -2.25 -3.01
C ALA A 275 -18.73 -1.73 -2.25
N LYS A 276 -19.85 -1.50 -2.96
CA LYS A 276 -21.12 -1.11 -2.32
C LYS A 276 -21.66 -2.20 -1.40
N TRP A 277 -21.56 -3.47 -1.79
CA TRP A 277 -21.92 -4.58 -0.92
C TRP A 277 -21.08 -4.61 0.38
N VAL A 278 -19.78 -4.32 0.30
CA VAL A 278 -18.88 -4.18 1.46
C VAL A 278 -19.34 -3.03 2.37
N VAL A 279 -19.68 -1.87 1.78
CA VAL A 279 -20.20 -0.71 2.51
C VAL A 279 -21.53 -1.02 3.21
N ASP A 280 -22.48 -1.62 2.50
CA ASP A 280 -23.81 -1.96 3.03
C ASP A 280 -23.74 -2.95 4.20
N LYS A 281 -22.79 -3.91 4.14
CA LYS A 281 -22.51 -4.83 5.25
C LYS A 281 -21.84 -4.15 6.44
N GLY A 282 -21.29 -2.95 6.27
CA GLY A 282 -20.57 -2.21 7.29
C GLY A 282 -19.25 -2.88 7.68
N LEU A 283 -18.52 -3.43 6.71
CA LEU A 283 -17.23 -4.09 6.97
C LEU A 283 -16.17 -3.06 7.37
N CYS A 284 -15.19 -3.48 8.16
CA CYS A 284 -14.11 -2.59 8.59
C CYS A 284 -12.91 -2.59 7.64
N MET A 285 -12.76 -3.64 6.85
CA MET A 285 -11.60 -3.89 6.03
C MET A 285 -11.94 -4.76 4.83
N VAL A 286 -11.26 -4.48 3.72
CA VAL A 286 -11.17 -5.36 2.56
C VAL A 286 -9.71 -5.74 2.31
N GLY A 287 -9.46 -6.79 1.54
CA GLY A 287 -8.13 -7.07 1.02
C GLY A 287 -8.10 -8.21 0.03
N SER A 288 -6.94 -8.49 -0.54
CA SER A 288 -6.79 -9.50 -1.57
C SER A 288 -5.35 -10.00 -1.71
N ASP A 289 -5.16 -10.99 -2.59
CA ASP A 289 -3.84 -11.46 -3.04
C ASP A 289 -3.26 -10.65 -4.21
N THR A 290 -3.85 -9.48 -4.51
CA THR A 290 -3.47 -8.56 -5.60
C THR A 290 -2.96 -7.23 -5.03
N TRP A 291 -2.34 -6.39 -5.85
CA TRP A 291 -1.68 -5.13 -5.45
C TRP A 291 -2.61 -3.91 -5.42
N GLY A 292 -3.88 -4.05 -5.81
CA GLY A 292 -4.91 -3.01 -5.77
C GLY A 292 -6.24 -3.46 -5.16
N THR A 293 -6.45 -4.76 -4.91
CA THR A 293 -7.75 -5.38 -4.53
C THR A 293 -8.89 -5.22 -5.56
N GLU A 294 -8.80 -4.25 -6.47
CA GLU A 294 -9.75 -3.94 -7.51
C GLU A 294 -9.23 -4.26 -8.91
N CYS A 295 -10.12 -4.48 -9.85
CA CYS A 295 -9.73 -4.91 -11.19
C CYS A 295 -8.91 -3.84 -11.94
N VAL A 296 -7.75 -4.25 -12.48
CA VAL A 296 -6.87 -3.39 -13.30
C VAL A 296 -6.48 -4.11 -14.61
N PRO A 297 -6.73 -3.50 -15.79
CA PRO A 297 -7.42 -2.22 -15.99
C PRO A 297 -8.90 -2.30 -15.62
N ASN A 298 -9.47 -1.16 -15.26
CA ASN A 298 -10.90 -1.07 -15.02
C ASN A 298 -11.68 -1.32 -16.34
N PRO A 299 -12.81 -2.06 -16.31
CA PRO A 299 -13.67 -2.23 -17.48
C PRO A 299 -14.17 -0.92 -18.09
N ASP A 300 -14.41 0.11 -17.26
CA ASP A 300 -14.62 1.48 -17.73
C ASP A 300 -13.28 2.21 -17.82
N LYS A 301 -12.88 2.51 -19.06
CA LYS A 301 -11.59 3.15 -19.36
C LYS A 301 -11.47 4.59 -18.85
N ASN A 302 -12.58 5.20 -18.41
CA ASN A 302 -12.57 6.55 -17.84
C ASN A 302 -12.35 6.55 -16.33
N LEU A 303 -12.34 5.38 -15.68
CA LEU A 303 -12.18 5.25 -14.24
C LEU A 303 -10.80 4.71 -13.89
N ALA A 304 -10.17 5.32 -12.89
CA ALA A 304 -8.95 4.83 -12.26
C ALA A 304 -9.22 4.62 -10.78
N PHE A 305 -8.99 3.40 -10.31
CA PHE A 305 -9.13 2.99 -8.92
C PHE A 305 -10.43 3.42 -8.21
N PRO A 306 -11.63 3.29 -8.83
CA PRO A 306 -12.87 3.76 -8.23
C PRO A 306 -13.23 3.03 -6.92
N VAL A 307 -12.77 1.79 -6.71
CA VAL A 307 -13.04 1.05 -5.47
C VAL A 307 -12.27 1.64 -4.31
N HIS A 308 -11.00 2.01 -4.48
CA HIS A 308 -10.23 2.70 -3.44
C HIS A 308 -10.96 3.97 -2.97
N GLY A 309 -11.41 4.81 -3.91
CA GLY A 309 -12.15 6.03 -3.58
C GLY A 309 -13.47 5.75 -2.87
N GLU A 310 -14.20 4.72 -3.29
CA GLU A 310 -15.46 4.33 -2.65
C GLU A 310 -15.25 3.80 -1.23
N LEU A 311 -14.26 2.95 -1.00
CA LEU A 311 -14.04 2.30 0.29
C LEU A 311 -13.27 3.19 1.27
N ILE A 312 -12.08 3.66 0.88
CA ILE A 312 -11.18 4.41 1.76
C ILE A 312 -11.70 5.85 1.94
N THR A 313 -11.81 6.60 0.85
CA THR A 313 -12.10 8.04 0.91
C THR A 313 -13.53 8.31 1.37
N LYS A 314 -14.53 7.64 0.79
CA LYS A 314 -15.93 7.95 1.10
C LYS A 314 -16.44 7.26 2.37
N ASN A 315 -16.01 6.03 2.63
CA ASN A 315 -16.58 5.19 3.69
C ASN A 315 -15.62 4.84 4.83
N GLY A 316 -14.34 5.22 4.74
CA GLY A 316 -13.36 5.01 5.81
C GLY A 316 -13.00 3.53 6.03
N ILE A 317 -13.17 2.68 5.02
CA ILE A 317 -12.86 1.24 5.06
C ILE A 317 -11.42 1.06 4.59
N VAL A 318 -10.58 0.43 5.42
CA VAL A 318 -9.16 0.22 5.11
C VAL A 318 -8.94 -0.98 4.17
N ASN A 319 -7.81 -1.00 3.48
CA ASN A 319 -7.47 -2.02 2.48
C ASN A 319 -6.15 -2.71 2.83
N HIS A 320 -6.04 -4.01 2.56
CA HIS A 320 -4.84 -4.80 2.78
C HIS A 320 -4.52 -5.68 1.57
N GLU A 321 -3.41 -5.40 0.92
CA GLU A 321 -3.09 -5.89 -0.41
C GLU A 321 -1.91 -6.86 -0.36
N ASN A 322 -1.70 -7.59 -1.45
CA ASN A 322 -0.61 -8.54 -1.62
C ASN A 322 -0.55 -9.62 -0.53
N LEU A 323 -1.72 -10.04 -0.01
CA LEU A 323 -1.81 -11.08 1.01
C LEU A 323 -1.42 -12.45 0.45
N ASN A 324 -1.10 -13.38 1.35
CA ASN A 324 -0.84 -14.77 1.03
C ASN A 324 -1.88 -15.68 1.70
N PHE A 325 -2.72 -16.33 0.90
CA PHE A 325 -3.78 -17.22 1.38
C PHE A 325 -3.51 -18.70 1.14
N GLU A 326 -2.34 -19.08 0.60
CA GLU A 326 -2.04 -20.47 0.18
C GLU A 326 -2.31 -21.49 1.29
N GLU A 327 -1.86 -21.20 2.51
CA GLU A 327 -2.03 -22.11 3.64
C GLU A 327 -3.48 -22.21 4.13
N LEU A 328 -4.21 -21.09 4.15
CA LEU A 328 -5.63 -21.06 4.51
C LEU A 328 -6.46 -21.85 3.50
N VAL A 329 -6.22 -21.65 2.20
CA VAL A 329 -6.93 -22.36 1.12
C VAL A 329 -6.62 -23.86 1.16
N ARG A 330 -5.35 -24.24 1.33
CA ARG A 330 -4.93 -25.65 1.49
C ARG A 330 -5.67 -26.34 2.63
N ASP A 331 -5.80 -25.66 3.76
CA ASP A 331 -6.45 -26.20 4.96
C ASP A 331 -7.98 -25.96 4.97
N ARG A 332 -8.53 -25.34 3.92
CA ARG A 332 -9.95 -24.96 3.77
C ARG A 332 -10.46 -24.09 4.92
N LYS A 333 -9.62 -23.20 5.41
CA LYS A 333 -9.92 -22.24 6.48
C LYS A 333 -10.35 -20.90 5.89
N TYR A 334 -11.64 -20.78 5.61
CA TYR A 334 -12.21 -19.57 4.99
C TYR A 334 -12.82 -18.58 5.99
N GLN A 335 -12.93 -18.99 7.26
CA GLN A 335 -13.45 -18.20 8.37
C GLN A 335 -12.44 -18.25 9.50
N PHE A 336 -11.93 -17.09 9.90
CA PHE A 336 -10.85 -16.97 10.89
C PHE A 336 -10.92 -15.64 11.63
N VAL A 337 -10.14 -15.51 12.70
CA VAL A 337 -9.85 -14.22 13.32
C VAL A 337 -8.66 -13.59 12.61
N TYR A 338 -8.88 -12.40 12.05
CA TYR A 338 -7.83 -11.58 11.47
C TYR A 338 -7.25 -10.65 12.55
N ILE A 339 -5.92 -10.58 12.58
CA ILE A 339 -5.18 -9.75 13.54
C ILE A 339 -4.12 -8.93 12.80
N PHE A 340 -4.20 -7.62 12.96
CA PHE A 340 -3.19 -6.68 12.49
C PHE A 340 -3.27 -5.36 13.26
N CYS A 341 -2.13 -4.76 13.54
CA CYS A 341 -2.05 -3.40 14.03
C CYS A 341 -1.04 -2.65 13.16
N PRO A 342 -1.40 -1.50 12.57
CA PRO A 342 -0.42 -0.64 11.91
C PRO A 342 0.74 -0.30 12.86
N SER A 343 1.96 -0.25 12.32
CA SER A 343 3.10 0.28 13.04
C SER A 343 2.80 1.73 13.46
N PRO A 344 3.11 2.15 14.70
CA PRO A 344 2.74 3.47 15.23
C PRO A 344 3.67 4.57 14.70
N ILE A 345 3.80 4.67 13.38
CA ILE A 345 4.59 5.69 12.69
C ILE A 345 3.70 6.90 12.44
N LYS A 346 3.97 7.98 13.16
CA LYS A 346 3.17 9.19 13.11
C LYS A 346 3.10 9.77 11.69
N GLY A 347 1.89 9.98 11.18
CA GLY A 347 1.65 10.60 9.88
C GLY A 347 1.90 9.67 8.69
N ALA A 348 2.11 8.37 8.91
CA ALA A 348 2.22 7.41 7.82
C ALA A 348 0.86 7.25 7.10
N THR A 349 0.87 7.14 5.78
CA THR A 349 -0.34 6.92 4.96
C THR A 349 -0.88 5.49 5.04
N GLY A 350 -0.06 4.56 5.55
CA GLY A 350 -0.31 3.12 5.58
C GLY A 350 0.70 2.44 6.49
N SER A 351 0.79 1.11 6.41
CA SER A 351 1.76 0.36 7.21
C SER A 351 2.26 -0.92 6.53
N HIS A 352 3.51 -1.25 6.79
CA HIS A 352 4.04 -2.60 6.62
C HIS A 352 3.66 -3.41 7.86
N GLY A 353 3.92 -4.70 7.78
CA GLY A 353 3.73 -5.64 8.86
C GLY A 353 3.32 -7.00 8.31
N CYS A 354 3.02 -7.89 9.23
CA CYS A 354 2.63 -9.24 8.89
C CYS A 354 1.27 -9.54 9.54
N PRO A 355 0.15 -9.41 8.80
CA PRO A 355 -1.13 -9.88 9.29
C PRO A 355 -1.09 -11.39 9.56
N ILE A 356 -1.87 -11.81 10.54
CA ILE A 356 -2.05 -13.22 10.88
C ILE A 356 -3.54 -13.59 10.92
N ALA A 357 -3.82 -14.84 10.58
CA ALA A 357 -5.13 -15.45 10.73
C ALA A 357 -5.07 -16.55 11.80
N VAL A 358 -6.08 -16.60 12.68
CA VAL A 358 -6.17 -17.61 13.75
C VAL A 358 -7.50 -18.35 13.66
N THR A 359 -7.47 -19.70 13.71
CA THR A 359 -8.67 -20.55 13.55
C THR A 359 -9.01 -21.42 14.73
#